data_AF-A0AA96LAX5-F1
#
_entry.id   AF-A0AA96LAX5-F1
#
_cell.length_a   1.000
_cell.length_b   1.000
_cell.length_c   1.000
_cell.angle_alpha   90.00
_cell.angle_beta   90.00
_cell.angle_gamma   90.00
#
_symmetry.space_group_name_H-M   'P 1'
#
loop_
_entity.id
_entity.type
_entity.pdbx_description
1 polymer ?
#
loop_
_entity_poly.entity_id
_entity_poly.type
_entity_poly.pdbx_seq_one_letter_code
_entity_poly.pdbx_strand_id
1 'polypeptide(L)'
;MKKWVSSLHPKSLNKYLYLTTALFVVITFIVAYLGGDHKYITFQQGVLILVLSALPGLVGTLLIYMRASAEDRKGYNFRFGLVALFIIAKIWYDYM
;
A
#
# COMPACT_ATOMS: atom_id res chain seq x y z
N MET A 1 -0.23 -5.49 22.07
CA MET A 1 0.23 -5.08 20.71
C MET A 1 1.67 -4.60 20.67
N LYS A 2 2.09 -3.58 21.45
CA LYS A 2 3.48 -3.05 21.39
C LYS A 2 4.60 -4.09 21.56
N LYS A 3 4.48 -5.03 22.52
CA LYS A 3 5.47 -6.10 22.75
C LYS A 3 5.64 -7.07 21.58
N TRP A 4 4.58 -7.33 20.82
CA TRP A 4 4.58 -8.30 19.71
C TRP A 4 5.13 -7.67 18.42
N VAL A 5 4.87 -6.38 18.21
CA VAL A 5 5.45 -5.63 17.08
C VAL A 5 6.95 -5.38 17.29
N SER A 6 7.39 -5.16 18.54
CA SER A 6 8.82 -5.00 18.86
C SER A 6 9.63 -6.30 18.69
N SER A 7 8.99 -7.47 18.78
CA SER A 7 9.65 -8.77 18.57
C SER A 7 9.81 -9.16 17.10
N LEU A 8 9.16 -8.47 16.16
CA LEU A 8 9.35 -8.73 14.73
C LEU A 8 10.74 -8.28 14.30
N HIS A 9 11.56 -9.17 13.75
CA HIS A 9 12.91 -8.82 13.31
C HIS A 9 12.86 -7.83 12.12
N PRO A 10 13.65 -6.73 12.13
CA PRO A 10 13.56 -5.69 11.10
C PRO A 10 13.96 -6.20 9.71
N LYS A 11 14.92 -7.13 9.64
CA LYS A 11 15.30 -7.81 8.39
C LYS A 11 14.12 -8.60 7.79
N SER A 12 13.36 -9.30 8.63
CA SER A 12 12.20 -10.08 8.19
C SER A 12 11.07 -9.19 7.69
N LEU A 13 10.85 -8.04 8.35
CA LEU A 13 9.81 -7.09 7.96
C LEU A 13 10.15 -6.35 6.66
N ASN A 14 11.42 -5.98 6.46
CA ASN A 14 11.88 -5.43 5.19
C ASN A 14 11.76 -6.47 4.06
N LYS A 15 12.15 -7.73 4.30
CA LYS A 15 11.98 -8.82 3.33
C LYS A 15 10.50 -9.03 2.98
N TYR A 16 9.61 -8.97 3.96
CA TYR A 16 8.17 -9.02 3.75
C TYR A 16 7.70 -7.87 2.85
N LEU A 17 8.13 -6.62 3.13
CA LEU A 17 7.77 -5.48 2.30
C LEU A 17 8.25 -5.65 0.85
N TYR A 18 9.52 -6.04 0.65
CA TYR A 18 10.04 -6.29 -0.69
C TYR A 18 9.22 -7.35 -1.44
N LEU A 19 8.84 -8.43 -0.76
CA LEU A 19 8.02 -9.48 -1.35
C LEU A 19 6.63 -8.97 -1.72
N THR A 20 5.97 -8.23 -0.83
CA THR A 20 4.63 -7.68 -1.10
C THR A 20 4.65 -6.63 -2.22
N THR A 21 5.71 -5.82 -2.30
CA THR A 21 5.89 -4.84 -3.37
C THR A 21 6.16 -5.53 -4.71
N ALA A 22 7.04 -6.54 -4.74
CA ALA A 22 7.30 -7.31 -5.95
C ALA A 22 6.03 -8.00 -6.45
N LEU A 23 5.26 -8.62 -5.54
CA LEU A 23 3.97 -9.23 -5.86
C LEU A 23 2.97 -8.22 -6.42
N PHE A 24 2.85 -7.04 -5.79
CA PHE A 24 2.00 -5.95 -6.27
C PHE A 24 2.37 -5.50 -7.69
N VAL A 25 3.67 -5.34 -7.97
CA VAL A 25 4.16 -4.96 -9.30
C VAL A 25 3.79 -6.02 -10.34
N VAL A 26 4.01 -7.30 -10.04
CA VAL A 26 3.64 -8.41 -10.93
C VAL A 26 2.13 -8.44 -11.18
N ILE A 27 1.31 -8.32 -10.13
CA ILE A 27 -0.15 -8.25 -10.26
C ILE A 27 -0.57 -7.05 -11.11
N THR A 28 0.10 -5.92 -10.97
CA THR A 28 -0.18 -4.73 -11.77
C THR A 28 0.06 -4.97 -13.25
N PHE A 29 1.16 -5.61 -13.62
CA PHE A 29 1.41 -5.99 -15.02
C PHE A 29 0.35 -6.97 -15.54
N ILE A 30 -0.05 -7.95 -14.73
CA ILE A 30 -1.11 -8.89 -15.11
C ILE A 30 -2.44 -8.16 -15.32
N VAL A 31 -2.85 -7.30 -14.40
CA VAL A 31 -4.09 -6.51 -14.53
C VAL A 31 -4.06 -5.60 -15.76
N ALA A 32 -2.93 -4.94 -16.02
CA ALA A 32 -2.77 -4.10 -17.19
C ALA A 32 -2.88 -4.91 -18.49
N TYR A 33 -2.27 -6.10 -18.55
CA TYR A 33 -2.36 -7.01 -19.68
C TYR A 33 -3.79 -7.54 -19.90
N LEU A 34 -4.46 -8.00 -18.82
CA LEU A 34 -5.81 -8.56 -18.88
C LEU A 34 -6.87 -7.50 -19.20
N GLY A 35 -6.71 -6.29 -18.68
CA GLY A 35 -7.67 -5.19 -18.86
C GLY A 35 -7.44 -4.34 -20.11
N GLY A 36 -6.21 -4.28 -20.62
CA GLY A 36 -5.83 -3.52 -21.82
C GLY A 36 -6.24 -4.23 -23.11
N ASP A 37 -5.37 -5.12 -23.60
CA ASP A 37 -5.51 -5.69 -24.94
C ASP A 37 -6.57 -6.79 -25.04
N HIS A 38 -6.79 -7.51 -23.94
CA HIS A 38 -7.62 -8.71 -23.98
C HIS A 38 -9.03 -8.54 -23.41
N LYS A 39 -9.30 -7.43 -22.71
CA LYS A 39 -10.58 -7.12 -22.03
C LYS A 39 -11.16 -8.30 -21.23
N TYR A 40 -10.30 -9.13 -20.64
CA TYR A 40 -10.71 -10.26 -19.81
C TYR A 40 -11.33 -9.82 -18.48
N ILE A 41 -10.97 -8.61 -18.04
CA ILE A 41 -11.47 -8.01 -16.80
C ILE A 41 -11.98 -6.59 -17.07
N THR A 42 -13.00 -6.18 -16.35
CA THR A 42 -13.48 -4.79 -16.37
C THR A 42 -12.54 -3.88 -15.60
N PHE A 43 -12.60 -2.57 -15.87
CA PHE A 43 -11.83 -1.58 -15.12
C PHE A 43 -12.06 -1.69 -13.61
N GLN A 44 -13.32 -1.87 -13.18
CA GLN A 44 -13.69 -2.02 -11.77
C GLN A 44 -13.04 -3.26 -11.13
N GLN A 45 -13.03 -4.39 -11.85
CA GLN A 45 -12.35 -5.61 -11.40
C GLN A 45 -10.84 -5.40 -11.28
N GLY A 46 -10.21 -4.73 -12.26
CA GLY A 46 -8.80 -4.39 -12.23
C GLY A 46 -8.43 -3.51 -11.03
N VAL A 47 -9.20 -2.45 -10.77
CA VAL A 47 -9.02 -1.59 -9.60
C VAL A 47 -9.16 -2.39 -8.30
N LEU A 48 -10.18 -3.24 -8.19
CA LEU A 48 -10.39 -4.06 -7.00
C LEU A 48 -9.19 -5.00 -6.72
N ILE A 49 -8.68 -5.67 -7.76
CA ILE A 49 -7.51 -6.56 -7.65
C ILE A 49 -6.26 -5.77 -7.19
N LEU A 50 -6.05 -4.58 -7.73
CA LEU A 50 -4.94 -3.70 -7.34
C LEU A 50 -5.07 -3.24 -5.89
N VAL A 51 -6.25 -2.80 -5.47
CA VAL A 51 -6.49 -2.37 -4.08
C VAL A 51 -6.24 -3.51 -3.11
N LEU A 52 -6.78 -4.71 -3.39
CA LEU A 52 -6.60 -5.88 -2.52
C LEU A 52 -5.14 -6.32 -2.44
N SER A 53 -4.40 -6.29 -3.56
CA SER A 53 -2.99 -6.66 -3.59
C SER A 53 -2.07 -5.66 -2.90
N ALA A 54 -2.49 -4.40 -2.74
CA ALA A 54 -1.76 -3.39 -1.98
C ALA A 54 -1.91 -3.53 -0.45
N LEU A 55 -2.99 -4.16 0.04
CA LEU A 55 -3.28 -4.28 1.47
C LEU A 55 -2.15 -4.93 2.29
N PRO A 56 -1.52 -6.05 1.87
CA PRO A 56 -0.40 -6.64 2.61
C PRO A 56 0.77 -5.68 2.79
N GLY A 57 1.14 -4.93 1.74
CA GLY A 57 2.20 -3.93 1.80
C GLY A 57 1.85 -2.76 2.74
N LEU A 58 0.57 -2.35 2.75
CA LEU A 58 0.07 -1.36 3.70
C LEU A 58 0.19 -1.83 5.15
N VAL A 59 -0.20 -3.08 5.44
CA VAL A 59 -0.06 -3.68 6.78
C VAL A 59 1.41 -3.73 7.19
N GLY A 60 2.31 -4.17 6.31
CA GLY A 60 3.75 -4.18 6.58
C GLY A 60 4.30 -2.78 6.90
N THR A 61 3.84 -1.77 6.15
CA THR A 61 4.25 -0.37 6.32
C THR A 61 3.76 0.19 7.65
N LEU A 62 2.52 -0.13 8.05
CA LEU A 62 1.96 0.24 9.35
C LEU A 62 2.73 -0.40 10.51
N LEU A 63 3.12 -1.67 10.38
CA LEU A 63 3.94 -2.36 11.39
C LEU A 63 5.32 -1.70 11.55
N ILE A 64 5.96 -1.28 10.45
CA ILE A 64 7.21 -0.50 10.53
C ILE A 64 6.95 0.84 11.20
N TYR A 65 5.89 1.56 10.81
CA TYR A 65 5.54 2.85 11.40
C TYR A 65 5.33 2.76 12.93
N MET A 66 4.63 1.72 13.40
CA MET A 66 4.43 1.49 14.83
C MET A 66 5.75 1.28 15.58
N ARG A 67 6.74 0.67 14.93
CA ARG A 67 8.08 0.44 15.49
C ARG A 67 9.02 1.63 15.32
N ALA A 68 8.81 2.46 14.30
CA ALA A 68 9.69 3.55 13.92
C ALA A 68 9.95 4.51 15.08
N SER A 69 11.17 5.04 15.15
CA SER A 69 11.55 6.07 16.11
C SER A 69 10.74 7.36 15.86
N ALA A 70 10.73 8.29 16.82
CA ALA A 70 10.01 9.56 16.64
C ALA A 70 10.49 10.36 15.41
N GLU A 71 11.75 10.19 15.02
CA GLU A 71 12.36 10.86 13.88
C GLU A 71 11.92 10.20 12.56
N ASP A 72 11.98 8.87 12.48
CA ASP A 72 11.51 8.10 11.32
C ASP A 72 10.00 8.27 11.07
N ARG A 73 9.20 8.38 12.14
CA ARG A 73 7.75 8.60 12.05
C ARG A 73 7.39 9.89 11.35
N LYS A 74 8.23 10.93 11.36
CA LYS A 74 7.96 12.18 10.62
C LYS A 74 7.87 11.94 9.12
N GLY A 75 8.77 11.12 8.57
CA GLY A 75 8.75 10.75 7.15
C GLY A 75 7.51 9.95 6.78
N TYR A 76 7.09 9.02 7.64
CA TYR A 76 5.83 8.29 7.45
C TYR A 76 4.59 9.18 7.58
N ASN A 77 4.57 10.09 8.57
CA ASN A 77 3.46 11.02 8.77
C ASN A 77 3.29 11.98 7.59
N PHE A 78 4.39 12.45 6.99
CA PHE A 78 4.32 13.25 5.77
C PHE A 78 3.71 12.45 4.60
N ARG A 79 4.13 11.20 4.41
CA ARG A 79 3.58 10.31 3.37
C ARG A 79 2.10 10.00 3.60
N PHE A 80 1.70 9.69 4.83
CA PHE A 80 0.28 9.49 5.17
C PHE A 80 -0.53 10.78 5.02
N GLY A 81 0.04 11.94 5.38
CA GLY A 81 -0.57 13.24 5.19
C GLY A 81 -0.82 13.57 3.71
N LEU A 82 0.12 13.26 2.82
CA LEU A 82 -0.06 13.38 1.38
C LEU A 82 -1.21 12.50 0.87
N VAL A 83 -1.27 11.24 1.29
CA VAL A 83 -2.36 10.33 0.91
C VAL A 83 -3.71 10.88 1.39
N ALA A 84 -3.78 11.36 2.64
CA ALA A 84 -4.99 11.97 3.19
C ALA A 84 -5.41 13.22 2.40
N LEU A 85 -4.46 14.09 2.02
CA LEU A 85 -4.71 15.26 1.20
C LEU A 85 -5.26 14.89 -0.18
N PHE A 86 -4.72 13.86 -0.84
CA PHE A 86 -5.25 13.38 -2.12
C PHE A 86 -6.69 12.85 -2.00
N ILE A 87 -7.00 12.15 -0.92
CA ILE A 87 -8.36 11.66 -0.65
C ILE A 87 -9.31 12.85 -0.42
N ILE A 88 -8.91 13.82 0.42
CA ILE A 88 -9.71 15.02 0.69
C ILE A 88 -9.93 15.84 -0.59
N ALA A 89 -8.89 16.04 -1.40
CA ALA A 89 -8.97 16.76 -2.66
C ALA A 89 -9.92 16.07 -3.65
N LYS A 90 -9.87 14.74 -3.74
CA LYS A 90 -10.79 13.96 -4.56
C LYS A 90 -12.23 14.11 -4.08
N ILE A 91 -12.48 13.94 -2.78
CA ILE A 91 -13.81 14.14 -2.20
C ILE A 91 -14.29 15.55 -2.50
N TRP A 92 -13.47 16.57 -2.25
CA TRP A 92 -13.86 17.95 -2.49
C TRP A 92 -14.19 18.24 -3.96
N TYR A 93 -13.42 17.69 -4.90
CA TYR A 93 -13.72 17.76 -6.33
C TYR A 93 -15.05 17.10 -6.70
N ASP A 94 -15.35 15.93 -6.13
CA ASP A 94 -16.60 15.20 -6.41
C ASP A 94 -17.85 15.92 -5.85
N TYR A 95 -17.69 16.86 -4.91
CA TYR A 95 -18.77 17.64 -4.28
C TYR A 95 -18.92 19.07 -4.84
N MET A 96 -18.06 19.50 -5.77
CA MET A 96 -18.18 20.77 -6.51
C MET A 96 -18.77 20.56 -7.90
#